data_AF-A0A3R6S386-F1
#
_entry.id   AF-A0A3R6S386-F1
#
_cell.length_a   1.000
_cell.length_b   1.000
_cell.length_c   1.000
_cell.angle_alpha   90.00
_cell.angle_beta   90.00
_cell.angle_gamma   90.00
#
_symmetry.space_group_name_H-M   'P 1'
#
loop_
_entity.id
_entity.type
_entity.pdbx_description
1 polymer ?
#
loop_
_entity_poly.entity_id
_entity_poly.type
_entity_poly.pdbx_seq_one_letter_code
_entity_poly.pdbx_strand_id
1 'polypeptide(L)'
;MGDGYDFVCKKCKKEYSVMHGIGMMYPTIYQETIEDAKNGKYGSEWQELISSSKYIAINAEREVYICSSCGKWKTELDLSLYRHKDEDAIRTKQFGIKTVEEWGYVPYVFGQDFQAEYDLIKVYAHKCDHCGKRMHKANEEELSKLSCPYCGTENTSEGLLMWD
;
A
#
# COMPACT_ATOMS: atom_id res chain seq x y z
N MET A 1 1.79 7.95 9.86
CA MET A 1 2.14 6.91 10.83
C MET A 1 2.05 5.55 10.19
N GLY A 2 3.08 4.74 10.40
CA GLY A 2 3.04 3.30 10.21
C GLY A 2 3.36 2.60 11.52
N ASP A 3 2.99 1.33 11.57
CA ASP A 3 3.19 0.45 12.69
C ASP A 3 3.61 -0.93 12.19
N GLY A 4 4.20 -1.71 13.07
CA GLY A 4 4.72 -2.99 12.70
C GLY A 4 5.23 -3.75 13.89
N TYR A 5 5.81 -4.91 13.63
CA TYR A 5 6.49 -5.66 14.66
C TYR A 5 7.50 -6.61 14.06
N ASP A 6 8.55 -6.83 14.83
CA ASP A 6 9.54 -7.85 14.51
C ASP A 6 9.22 -9.13 15.27
N PHE A 7 9.52 -10.25 14.61
CA PHE A 7 9.49 -11.55 15.26
C PHE A 7 10.55 -12.48 14.69
N VAL A 8 11.02 -13.39 15.54
CA VAL A 8 11.90 -14.50 15.13
C VAL A 8 11.09 -15.78 15.08
N CYS A 9 11.11 -16.47 13.95
CA CYS A 9 10.41 -17.75 13.87
C CYS A 9 11.11 -18.81 14.72
N LYS A 10 10.36 -19.43 15.65
CA LYS A 10 10.89 -20.46 16.55
C LYS A 10 11.51 -21.66 15.83
N LYS A 11 10.99 -22.02 14.64
CA LYS A 11 11.42 -23.18 13.85
C LYS A 11 12.55 -22.84 12.86
N CYS A 12 12.35 -21.86 11.98
CA CYS A 12 13.35 -21.54 10.96
C CYS A 12 14.42 -20.52 11.42
N LYS A 13 14.27 -19.93 12.61
CA LYS A 13 15.18 -18.94 13.21
C LYS A 13 15.42 -17.69 12.36
N LYS A 14 14.59 -17.47 11.34
CA LYS A 14 14.62 -16.24 10.53
C LYS A 14 13.86 -15.14 11.25
N GLU A 15 14.41 -13.95 11.15
CA GLU A 15 13.80 -12.70 11.57
C GLU A 15 12.89 -12.18 10.46
N TYR A 16 11.78 -11.58 10.86
CA TYR A 16 10.79 -11.00 9.97
C TYR A 16 10.29 -9.70 10.57
N SER A 17 10.11 -8.70 9.71
CA SER A 17 9.48 -7.43 10.04
C SER A 17 8.14 -7.36 9.32
N VAL A 18 7.07 -7.27 10.09
CA VAL A 18 5.74 -6.94 9.58
C VAL A 18 5.65 -5.43 9.57
N MET A 19 5.61 -4.82 8.39
CA MET A 19 5.53 -3.37 8.25
C MET A 19 4.16 -2.98 7.68
N HIS A 20 3.45 -2.09 8.34
CA HIS A 20 2.16 -1.54 7.93
C HIS A 20 2.20 -0.01 7.95
N GLY A 21 1.73 0.64 6.89
CA GLY A 21 1.92 2.07 6.68
C GLY A 21 3.35 2.47 6.28
N ILE A 22 3.51 3.72 5.86
CA ILE A 22 4.79 4.26 5.34
C ILE A 22 5.32 5.41 6.21
N GLY A 23 4.41 6.15 6.83
CA GLY A 23 4.78 7.28 7.65
C GLY A 23 5.21 8.53 6.87
N MET A 24 6.21 9.26 7.35
CA MET A 24 6.70 10.54 6.83
C MET A 24 7.29 10.41 5.43
N MET A 25 7.68 9.19 5.04
CA MET A 25 8.16 8.87 3.71
C MET A 25 7.02 8.72 2.68
N TYR A 26 5.75 8.74 3.12
CA TYR A 26 4.60 8.54 2.23
C TYR A 26 4.59 9.47 1.03
N PRO A 27 4.89 10.79 1.14
CA PRO A 27 4.94 11.68 -0.02
C PRO A 27 5.91 11.22 -1.10
N THR A 28 7.11 10.80 -0.70
CA THR A 28 8.14 10.30 -1.61
C THR A 28 7.71 8.98 -2.25
N ILE A 29 7.26 8.03 -1.43
CA ILE A 29 6.82 6.72 -1.95
C ILE A 29 5.62 6.86 -2.88
N TYR A 30 4.69 7.77 -2.59
CA TYR A 30 3.54 8.04 -3.47
C TYR A 30 3.99 8.50 -4.86
N GLN A 31 4.95 9.43 -4.93
CA GLN A 31 5.45 9.95 -6.20
C GLN A 31 6.20 8.88 -6.98
N GLU A 32 7.10 8.15 -6.32
CA GLU A 32 7.80 7.00 -6.91
C GLU A 32 6.80 5.96 -7.44
N THR A 33 5.73 5.69 -6.71
CA THR A 33 4.68 4.74 -7.11
C THR A 33 3.93 5.21 -8.36
N ILE A 34 3.62 6.51 -8.46
CA ILE A 34 3.02 7.09 -9.67
C ILE A 34 3.96 6.96 -10.87
N GLU A 35 5.24 7.27 -10.69
CA GLU A 35 6.25 7.16 -11.76
C GLU A 35 6.44 5.70 -12.20
N ASP A 36 6.58 4.78 -11.25
CA ASP A 36 6.66 3.36 -11.47
C ASP A 36 5.46 2.84 -12.28
N ALA A 37 4.24 3.29 -11.94
CA ALA A 37 3.04 2.92 -12.65
C ALA A 37 3.02 3.48 -14.09
N LYS A 38 3.41 4.75 -14.28
CA LYS A 38 3.57 5.36 -15.61
C LYS A 38 4.63 4.67 -16.46
N ASN A 39 5.65 4.10 -15.82
CA ASN A 39 6.70 3.31 -16.47
C ASN A 39 6.29 1.84 -16.70
N GLY A 40 5.08 1.44 -16.29
CA GLY A 40 4.53 0.11 -16.55
C GLY A 40 4.94 -0.98 -15.55
N LYS A 41 5.55 -0.61 -14.41
CA LYS A 41 5.99 -1.58 -13.37
C LYS A 41 4.86 -2.48 -12.88
N TYR A 42 3.64 -1.96 -12.85
CA TYR A 42 2.44 -2.67 -12.37
C TYR A 42 1.57 -3.24 -13.50
N GLY A 43 2.09 -3.28 -14.74
CA GLY A 43 1.40 -3.77 -15.92
C GLY A 43 0.79 -2.65 -16.77
N SER A 44 0.54 -2.96 -18.05
CA SER A 44 0.06 -2.01 -19.06
C SER A 44 -1.28 -1.37 -18.67
N GLU A 45 -2.16 -2.11 -18.00
CA GLU A 45 -3.45 -1.57 -17.58
C GLU A 45 -3.32 -0.46 -16.52
N TRP A 46 -2.43 -0.61 -15.54
CA TRP A 46 -2.17 0.45 -14.56
C TRP A 46 -1.53 1.66 -15.22
N GLN A 47 -0.62 1.42 -16.15
CA GLN A 47 0.01 2.47 -16.96
C GLN A 47 -1.02 3.26 -17.76
N GLU A 48 -1.92 2.58 -18.47
CA GLU A 48 -3.00 3.19 -19.25
C GLU A 48 -3.95 4.01 -18.37
N LEU A 49 -4.41 3.43 -17.25
CA LEU A 49 -5.34 4.12 -16.34
C LEU A 49 -4.70 5.38 -15.74
N ILE A 50 -3.50 5.30 -15.19
CA ILE A 50 -2.82 6.47 -14.61
C ILE A 50 -2.47 7.51 -15.68
N SER A 51 -2.16 7.09 -16.90
CA SER A 51 -1.85 8.03 -18.00
C SER A 51 -3.10 8.67 -18.60
N SER A 52 -4.29 8.11 -18.36
CA SER A 52 -5.56 8.62 -18.92
C SER A 52 -5.99 9.96 -18.29
N SER A 53 -5.58 10.25 -17.06
CA SER A 53 -5.90 11.50 -16.37
C SER A 53 -4.94 11.75 -15.22
N LYS A 54 -4.48 13.01 -15.10
CA LYS A 54 -3.65 13.46 -13.97
C LYS A 54 -4.35 13.45 -12.61
N TYR A 55 -5.68 13.21 -12.59
CA TYR A 55 -6.50 13.16 -11.38
C TYR A 55 -6.79 11.73 -10.90
N ILE A 56 -6.27 10.72 -11.60
CA ILE A 56 -6.27 9.36 -11.08
C ILE A 56 -5.25 9.29 -9.95
N ALA A 57 -5.70 8.87 -8.78
CA ALA A 57 -4.87 8.68 -7.61
C ALA A 57 -4.60 7.19 -7.38
N ILE A 58 -3.42 6.87 -6.86
CA ILE A 58 -3.02 5.49 -6.50
C ILE A 58 -2.85 5.40 -5.00
N ASN A 59 -3.39 4.35 -4.39
CA ASN A 59 -3.14 4.10 -2.98
C ASN A 59 -1.72 3.55 -2.81
N ALA A 60 -0.83 4.38 -2.29
CA ALA A 60 0.56 4.03 -2.02
C ALA A 60 0.77 3.60 -0.57
N GLU A 61 -0.28 3.25 0.19
CA GLU A 61 -0.10 2.74 1.55
C GLU A 61 0.49 1.33 1.53
N ARG A 62 1.31 1.05 2.55
CA ARG A 62 1.92 -0.26 2.74
C ARG A 62 1.01 -1.14 3.58
N GLU A 63 0.70 -2.31 3.06
CA GLU A 63 -0.29 -3.22 3.60
C GLU A 63 0.27 -4.63 3.70
N VAL A 64 -0.32 -5.44 4.58
CA VAL A 64 0.00 -6.87 4.68
C VAL A 64 -1.04 -7.68 3.90
N TYR A 65 -0.55 -8.52 3.00
CA TYR A 65 -1.36 -9.41 2.19
C TYR A 65 -1.15 -10.85 2.62
N ILE A 66 -2.24 -11.60 2.80
CA ILE A 66 -2.22 -13.01 3.18
C ILE A 66 -2.79 -13.85 2.03
N CYS A 67 -2.12 -14.96 1.72
CA CYS A 67 -2.64 -15.92 0.76
C CYS A 67 -3.63 -16.85 1.45
N SER A 68 -4.91 -16.76 1.08
CA SER A 68 -5.98 -17.58 1.67
C SER A 68 -5.82 -19.09 1.38
N SER A 69 -4.95 -19.48 0.44
CA SER A 69 -4.72 -20.89 0.10
C SER A 69 -3.55 -21.55 0.82
N CYS A 70 -2.50 -20.81 1.18
CA CYS A 70 -1.30 -21.40 1.80
C CYS A 70 -0.84 -20.68 3.08
N GLY A 71 -1.52 -19.62 3.50
CA GLY A 71 -1.22 -18.86 4.71
C GLY A 71 0.04 -18.00 4.64
N LYS A 72 0.80 -18.06 3.53
CA LYS A 72 1.95 -17.18 3.32
C LYS A 72 1.48 -15.74 3.17
N TRP A 73 2.23 -14.82 3.73
CA TRP A 73 1.94 -13.40 3.67
C TRP A 73 3.17 -12.62 3.20
N LYS A 74 2.92 -11.39 2.74
CA LYS A 74 3.95 -10.41 2.39
C LYS A 74 3.44 -9.00 2.66
N THR A 75 4.37 -8.08 2.77
CA THR A 75 4.07 -6.64 2.85
C THR A 75 4.33 -6.00 1.50
N GLU A 76 3.33 -5.31 0.94
CA GLU A 76 3.41 -4.60 -0.35
C GLU A 76 2.55 -3.33 -0.33
N LEU A 77 2.70 -2.47 -1.34
CA LEU A 77 1.83 -1.32 -1.54
C LEU A 77 0.42 -1.76 -1.98
N ASP A 78 -0.63 -1.02 -1.62
CA ASP A 78 -2.01 -1.37 -2.00
C ASP A 78 -2.30 -1.24 -3.50
N LEU A 79 -1.76 -0.20 -4.13
CA LEU A 79 -1.81 0.07 -5.57
C LEU A 79 -3.23 0.20 -6.17
N SER A 80 -4.30 0.22 -5.37
CA SER A 80 -5.64 0.46 -5.89
C SER A 80 -5.77 1.87 -6.48
N LEU A 81 -6.53 1.99 -7.56
CA LEU A 81 -6.72 3.23 -8.31
C LEU A 81 -8.07 3.86 -7.99
N TYR A 82 -8.06 5.18 -7.86
CA TYR A 82 -9.19 5.99 -7.45
C TYR A 82 -9.36 7.20 -8.37
N ARG A 83 -10.62 7.64 -8.55
CA ARG A 83 -10.97 8.87 -9.27
C ARG A 83 -11.62 9.84 -8.31
N HIS A 84 -11.25 11.11 -8.35
CA HIS A 84 -11.93 12.12 -7.56
C HIS A 84 -13.41 12.24 -8.00
N LYS A 85 -14.34 12.30 -7.05
CA LYS A 85 -15.80 12.34 -7.31
C LYS A 85 -16.24 13.56 -8.11
N ASP A 86 -15.50 14.66 -7.96
CA ASP A 86 -15.76 15.93 -8.64
C ASP A 86 -14.48 16.44 -9.32
N GLU A 87 -14.35 16.20 -10.63
CA GLU A 87 -13.17 16.62 -11.39
C GLU A 87 -13.04 18.15 -11.48
N ASP A 88 -14.13 18.90 -11.42
CA ASP A 88 -14.09 20.35 -11.48
C ASP A 88 -13.66 20.93 -10.13
N ALA A 89 -14.12 20.35 -9.02
CA ALA A 89 -13.65 20.72 -7.68
C ALA A 89 -12.15 20.48 -7.51
N ILE A 90 -11.58 19.37 -7.99
CA ILE A 90 -10.13 19.13 -7.92
C ILE A 90 -9.34 19.97 -8.95
N ARG A 91 -9.97 20.43 -10.04
CA ARG A 91 -9.38 21.41 -10.95
C ARG A 91 -9.27 22.80 -10.30
N THR A 92 -10.31 23.20 -9.55
CA THR A 92 -10.38 24.52 -8.91
C THR A 92 -9.74 24.57 -7.52
N LYS A 93 -9.70 23.43 -6.80
CA LYS A 93 -8.77 23.22 -5.69
C LYS A 93 -7.37 23.20 -6.32
N GLN A 94 -6.75 24.37 -6.52
CA GLN A 94 -5.31 24.43 -6.34
C GLN A 94 -5.06 23.81 -4.97
N PHE A 95 -4.54 22.59 -4.92
CA PHE A 95 -4.38 21.75 -3.74
C PHE A 95 -4.04 22.59 -2.50
N GLY A 96 -5.08 22.94 -1.76
CA GLY A 96 -5.05 23.97 -0.74
C GLY A 96 -4.85 23.34 0.61
N ILE A 97 -3.65 22.80 0.85
CA ILE A 97 -2.90 22.80 2.12
C ILE A 97 -1.44 22.70 1.65
N LYS A 98 -0.74 23.84 1.67
CA LYS A 98 0.67 24.00 1.25
C LYS A 98 0.98 23.28 -0.06
N THR A 99 0.76 23.99 -1.17
CA THR A 99 1.54 23.71 -2.36
C THR A 99 3.00 23.59 -1.91
N VAL A 100 3.54 22.44 -2.26
CA VAL A 100 4.92 22.18 -2.63
C VAL A 100 5.32 23.17 -3.77
N GLU A 101 4.88 24.43 -3.75
CA GLU A 101 5.42 25.50 -4.61
C GLU A 101 6.85 25.86 -4.14
N GLU A 102 7.22 25.52 -2.91
CA GLU A 102 8.63 25.47 -2.50
C GLU A 102 9.39 24.21 -2.97
N TRP A 103 8.71 23.16 -3.48
CA TRP A 103 9.34 21.85 -3.70
C TRP A 103 9.04 21.15 -5.05
N GLY A 104 8.13 21.64 -5.91
CA GLY A 104 7.95 21.17 -7.29
C GLY A 104 7.35 19.77 -7.55
N TYR A 105 6.58 19.15 -6.63
CA TYR A 105 6.08 17.78 -6.81
C TYR A 105 4.55 17.61 -6.89
N VAL A 106 4.12 16.47 -7.44
CA VAL A 106 2.71 16.03 -7.52
C VAL A 106 2.13 15.89 -6.10
N PRO A 107 0.94 16.47 -5.80
CA PRO A 107 0.27 16.30 -4.52
C PRO A 107 -0.09 14.82 -4.30
N TYR A 108 0.23 14.31 -3.13
CA TYR A 108 -0.09 12.95 -2.72
C TYR A 108 -1.45 12.91 -2.02
N VAL A 109 -2.13 11.76 -2.09
CA VAL A 109 -3.47 11.55 -1.54
C VAL A 109 -3.36 10.59 -0.36
N PHE A 110 -3.90 10.95 0.81
CA PHE A 110 -3.85 10.08 1.99
C PHE A 110 -4.98 9.04 1.98
N GLY A 111 -4.79 7.97 2.76
CA GLY A 111 -5.81 6.93 2.98
C GLY A 111 -7.21 7.46 3.31
N GLN A 112 -7.30 8.52 4.12
CA GLN A 112 -8.58 9.12 4.54
C GLN A 112 -9.28 9.85 3.39
N ASP A 113 -8.51 10.51 2.52
CA ASP A 113 -9.05 11.25 1.39
C ASP A 113 -9.73 10.31 0.39
N PHE A 114 -9.18 9.10 0.19
CA PHE A 114 -9.78 8.11 -0.71
C PHE A 114 -11.21 7.75 -0.33
N GLN A 115 -11.53 7.66 0.97
CA GLN A 115 -12.89 7.33 1.42
C GLN A 115 -13.85 8.50 1.25
N ALA A 116 -13.37 9.73 1.51
CA ALA A 116 -14.19 10.92 1.51
C ALA A 116 -14.44 11.44 0.08
N GLU A 117 -13.39 11.67 -0.69
CA GLU A 117 -13.43 12.49 -1.92
C GLU A 117 -13.28 11.70 -3.22
N TYR A 118 -12.96 10.39 -3.14
CA TYR A 118 -12.69 9.57 -4.32
C TYR A 118 -13.58 8.32 -4.43
N ASP A 119 -13.77 7.87 -5.66
CA ASP A 119 -14.40 6.60 -6.01
C ASP A 119 -13.36 5.58 -6.44
N LEU A 120 -13.48 4.35 -5.94
CA LEU A 120 -12.64 3.22 -6.33
C LEU A 120 -12.87 2.86 -7.79
N ILE A 121 -11.81 2.89 -8.59
CA ILE A 121 -11.82 2.46 -9.98
C ILE A 121 -11.45 0.98 -10.06
N LYS A 122 -10.33 0.63 -9.41
CA LYS A 122 -9.75 -0.70 -9.56
C LYS A 122 -8.88 -1.11 -8.38
N VAL A 123 -8.99 -2.38 -7.99
CA VAL A 123 -8.15 -2.99 -6.95
C VAL A 123 -7.01 -3.76 -7.57
N TYR A 124 -5.79 -3.53 -7.10
CA TYR A 124 -4.63 -4.31 -7.54
C TYR A 124 -4.70 -5.75 -7.05
N ALA A 125 -4.42 -6.70 -7.93
CA ALA A 125 -4.56 -8.12 -7.64
C ALA A 125 -3.21 -8.72 -7.20
N HIS A 126 -2.88 -8.55 -5.91
CA HIS A 126 -1.68 -9.16 -5.32
C HIS A 126 -1.71 -10.68 -5.46
N LYS A 127 -0.60 -11.27 -5.90
CA LYS A 127 -0.45 -12.72 -6.06
C LYS A 127 0.58 -13.25 -5.09
N CYS A 128 0.33 -14.47 -4.61
CA CYS A 128 1.24 -15.19 -3.75
C CYS A 128 2.42 -15.73 -4.58
N ASP A 129 3.64 -15.38 -4.20
CA ASP A 129 4.86 -15.81 -4.92
C ASP A 129 5.08 -17.33 -4.87
N HIS A 130 4.42 -18.03 -3.93
CA HIS A 130 4.53 -19.47 -3.78
C HIS A 130 3.51 -20.27 -4.60
N CYS A 131 2.25 -19.82 -4.67
CA CYS A 131 1.19 -20.60 -5.33
C CYS A 131 0.47 -19.86 -6.46
N GLY A 132 0.83 -18.61 -6.73
CA GLY A 132 0.26 -17.78 -7.80
C GLY A 132 -1.17 -17.30 -7.56
N LYS A 133 -1.85 -17.78 -6.52
CA LYS A 133 -3.23 -17.39 -6.19
C LYS A 133 -3.29 -15.96 -5.63
N ARG A 134 -4.45 -15.33 -5.80
CA ARG A 134 -4.74 -14.00 -5.27
C ARG A 134 -4.62 -13.99 -3.74
N MET A 135 -4.10 -12.89 -3.22
CA MET A 135 -4.00 -12.60 -1.79
C MET A 135 -5.06 -11.58 -1.39
N HIS A 136 -5.43 -11.56 -0.11
CA HIS A 136 -6.32 -10.58 0.49
C HIS A 136 -5.55 -9.69 1.47
N LYS A 137 -5.96 -8.43 1.61
CA LYS A 137 -5.44 -7.53 2.63
C LYS A 137 -5.84 -8.06 4.01
N ALA A 138 -4.88 -8.15 4.92
CA ALA A 138 -5.09 -8.63 6.28
C ALA A 138 -5.94 -7.63 7.07
N ASN A 139 -6.83 -8.16 7.93
CA ASN A 139 -7.48 -7.36 8.97
C ASN A 139 -6.69 -7.40 10.29
N GLU A 140 -7.10 -6.59 11.27
CA GLU A 140 -6.43 -6.49 12.59
C GLU A 140 -6.31 -7.84 13.31
N GLU A 141 -7.34 -8.68 13.24
CA GLU A 141 -7.31 -10.01 13.87
C GLU A 141 -6.29 -10.92 13.20
N GLU A 142 -6.23 -10.91 11.87
CA GLU A 142 -5.26 -11.69 11.10
C GLU A 142 -3.84 -11.21 11.32
N LEU A 143 -3.62 -9.89 11.39
CA LEU A 143 -2.34 -9.28 11.73
C LEU A 143 -1.85 -9.79 13.09
N SER A 144 -2.71 -9.81 14.11
CA SER A 144 -2.34 -10.29 15.45
C SER A 144 -1.96 -11.79 15.51
N LYS A 145 -2.31 -12.56 14.48
CA LYS A 145 -2.13 -14.02 14.40
C LYS A 145 -1.20 -14.45 13.27
N LEU A 146 -0.44 -13.53 12.68
CA LEU A 146 0.46 -13.89 11.58
C LEU A 146 1.46 -14.96 12.02
N SER A 147 1.56 -16.01 11.21
CA SER A 147 2.51 -17.10 11.37
C SER A 147 3.74 -16.87 10.50
N CYS A 148 4.81 -17.64 10.69
CA CYS A 148 5.99 -17.53 9.85
C CYS A 148 5.65 -17.80 8.37
N PRO A 149 5.91 -16.86 7.44
CA PRO A 149 5.50 -17.01 6.04
C PRO A 149 6.26 -18.11 5.30
N TYR A 150 7.32 -18.65 5.89
CA TYR A 150 8.09 -19.74 5.31
C TYR A 150 7.63 -21.13 5.79
N CYS A 151 7.36 -21.30 7.09
CA CYS A 151 7.12 -22.63 7.68
C CYS A 151 5.80 -22.75 8.46
N GLY A 152 4.99 -21.70 8.54
CA GLY A 152 3.67 -21.69 9.18
C GLY A 152 3.67 -21.82 10.71
N THR A 153 4.83 -21.80 11.35
CA THR A 153 4.92 -21.85 12.83
C THR A 153 4.43 -20.53 13.41
N GLU A 154 3.65 -20.59 14.49
CA GLU A 154 3.21 -19.42 15.25
C GLU A 154 4.41 -18.60 15.75
N ASN A 155 4.28 -17.29 15.64
CA ASN A 155 5.34 -16.36 16.00
C ASN A 155 5.17 -15.89 17.45
N THR A 156 6.29 -15.62 18.12
CA THR A 156 6.29 -14.78 19.32
C THR A 156 6.64 -13.37 18.87
N SER A 157 5.72 -12.41 19.07
CA SER A 157 6.00 -11.00 18.81
C SER A 157 7.09 -10.51 19.76
N GLU A 158 8.19 -9.96 19.25
CA GLU A 158 9.32 -9.51 20.09
C GLU A 158 9.47 -7.99 20.18
N GLY A 159 8.59 -7.22 19.54
CA GLY A 159 8.52 -5.77 19.80
C GLY A 159 7.57 -5.06 18.85
N LEU A 160 6.78 -4.13 19.38
CA LEU A 160 6.00 -3.20 18.56
C LEU A 160 6.95 -2.15 17.99
N LEU A 161 6.91 -1.97 16.68
CA LEU A 161 7.54 -0.88 15.95
C LEU A 161 6.48 0.15 15.61
N MET A 162 6.79 1.42 15.79
CA MET A 162 5.97 2.53 15.35
C MET A 162 6.87 3.57 14.70
N TRP A 163 6.40 4.16 13.61
CA TRP A 163 7.10 5.25 12.93
C TRP A 163 6.10 6.28 12.41
N ASP A 164 6.55 7.52 12.38
CA ASP A 164 5.77 8.61 11.83
C ASP A 164 5.91 8.71 10.34
#